data_AF-A0A9X1MHZ4-F1
#
_entry.id   AF-A0A9X1MHZ4-F1
#
_cell.length_a   1.000
_cell.length_b   1.000
_cell.length_c   1.000
_cell.angle_alpha   90.00
_cell.angle_beta   90.00
_cell.angle_gamma   90.00
#
_symmetry.space_group_name_H-M   'P 1'
#
loop_
_entity.id
_entity.type
_entity.pdbx_description
1 polymer ?
#
loop_
_entity_poly.entity_id
_entity_poly.type
_entity_poly.pdbx_seq_one_letter_code
_entity_poly.pdbx_strand_id
1 'polypeptide(L)'
;MPEESQMAMADHLADCESCAQELTEFHDLSQITATLDHPLPPPGLWDSLEAQLAVADGVSAESLAAAAPYRWTTGPFVPWVLALAASVVFAIGWFGYQSNLTMLGNLSIATVFDQYFDTLHHDPVAAQQLLLAEYDGQPIDAENAVHFVGYHPAITAGMPEGYAHYSCNVIKLPHGDAVHCQYLRPDGSALALFEHDGERPAWFGDRPATEAIHGDTKVKVVDLDKRVAATWRQGDRHITVVGAHDANEIGQLTGWFGERASLLDE
;
A
#
# COMPACT_ATOMS: atom_id res chain seq x y z
N MET A 1 -7.15 -3.27 23.17
CA MET A 1 -7.19 -1.97 22.48
C MET A 1 -8.41 -1.68 21.59
N PRO A 2 -9.42 -2.57 21.38
CA PRO A 2 -10.68 -2.16 20.75
C PRO A 2 -11.47 -1.10 21.54
N GLU A 3 -11.21 -0.98 22.85
CA GLU A 3 -12.01 -0.19 23.79
C GLU A 3 -11.87 1.33 23.59
N GLU A 4 -10.70 1.83 23.19
CA GLU A 4 -10.48 3.28 23.04
C GLU A 4 -11.16 3.82 21.78
N SER A 5 -11.09 3.10 20.66
CA SER A 5 -11.81 3.43 19.44
C SER A 5 -13.33 3.26 19.61
N GLN A 6 -13.77 2.26 20.38
CA GLN A 6 -15.19 2.11 20.73
C GLN A 6 -15.68 3.25 21.63
N MET A 7 -14.86 3.71 22.58
CA MET A 7 -15.17 4.87 23.42
C MET A 7 -15.23 6.16 22.61
N ALA A 8 -14.26 6.44 21.75
CA ALA A 8 -14.26 7.64 20.90
C ALA A 8 -15.45 7.67 19.93
N MET A 9 -15.83 6.52 19.38
CA MET A 9 -17.03 6.40 18.57
C MET A 9 -18.31 6.62 19.40
N ALA A 10 -18.38 6.08 20.62
CA ALA A 10 -19.52 6.30 21.52
C ALA A 10 -19.66 7.78 21.91
N ASP A 11 -18.54 8.46 22.19
CA ASP A 11 -18.52 9.89 22.50
C ASP A 11 -18.99 10.72 21.30
N HIS A 12 -18.52 10.40 20.09
CA HIS A 12 -18.97 11.09 18.88
C HIS A 12 -20.46 10.87 18.58
N LEU A 13 -20.97 9.66 18.78
CA LEU A 13 -22.39 9.35 18.59
C LEU A 13 -23.29 10.03 19.64
N ALA A 14 -22.76 10.32 20.83
CA ALA A 14 -23.47 11.09 21.85
C ALA A 14 -23.62 12.57 21.46
N ASP A 15 -22.62 13.12 20.75
CA ASP A 15 -22.56 14.54 20.41
C ASP A 15 -23.09 14.87 18.99
N CYS A 16 -23.31 13.87 18.13
CA CYS A 16 -23.68 14.06 16.73
C CYS A 16 -24.97 13.31 16.35
N GLU A 17 -26.11 14.02 16.38
CA GLU A 17 -27.44 13.45 16.09
C GLU A 17 -27.55 12.86 14.67
N SER A 18 -26.90 13.46 13.67
CA SER A 18 -26.92 12.94 12.30
C SER A 18 -26.21 11.60 12.17
N CYS A 19 -25.06 11.42 12.84
CA CYS A 19 -24.32 10.18 12.80
C CYS A 19 -25.01 9.07 13.61
N ALA A 20 -25.67 9.42 14.71
CA ALA A 20 -26.50 8.48 15.46
C ALA A 20 -27.71 8.00 14.63
N GLN A 21 -28.33 8.89 13.86
CA GLN A 21 -29.43 8.55 12.98
C GLN A 21 -28.98 7.65 11.83
N GLU A 22 -27.90 7.98 11.13
CA GLU A 22 -27.36 7.14 10.04
C GLU A 22 -27.00 5.73 10.52
N LEU A 23 -26.36 5.61 11.69
CA LEU A 23 -26.02 4.31 12.27
C LEU A 23 -27.26 3.46 12.56
N THR A 24 -28.33 4.10 13.04
CA THR A 24 -29.61 3.45 13.29
C THR A 24 -30.25 2.95 11.99
N GLU A 25 -30.23 3.76 10.93
CA GLU A 25 -30.75 3.38 9.61
C GLU A 25 -30.00 2.17 9.02
N PHE A 26 -28.67 2.14 9.14
CA PHE A 26 -27.87 0.99 8.71
C PHE A 26 -28.16 -0.27 9.52
N HIS A 27 -28.33 -0.12 10.83
CA HIS A 27 -28.68 -1.23 11.71
C HIS A 27 -30.05 -1.83 11.33
N ASP A 28 -31.05 -0.98 11.09
CA ASP A 28 -32.39 -1.39 10.67
C ASP A 28 -32.37 -2.12 9.31
N LEU A 29 -31.65 -1.60 8.32
CA LEU A 29 -31.50 -2.25 7.01
C LEU A 29 -30.79 -3.60 7.11
N SER A 30 -29.75 -3.69 7.93
CA SER A 30 -29.02 -4.93 8.19
C SER A 30 -29.92 -5.97 8.84
N GLN A 31 -30.72 -5.56 9.83
CA GLN A 31 -31.67 -6.45 10.51
C GLN A 31 -32.77 -6.94 9.57
N ILE A 32 -33.34 -6.07 8.74
CA ILE A 32 -34.32 -6.45 7.72
C ILE A 32 -33.72 -7.49 6.77
N THR A 33 -32.50 -7.23 6.28
CA THR A 33 -31.81 -8.13 5.35
C THR A 33 -31.45 -9.48 5.99
N ALA A 34 -31.03 -9.47 7.25
CA ALA A 34 -30.73 -10.69 8.01
C ALA A 34 -31.97 -11.55 8.28
N THR A 35 -33.16 -10.94 8.28
CA THR A 35 -34.44 -11.66 8.39
C THR A 35 -34.99 -12.15 7.05
N LEU A 36 -34.38 -11.77 5.92
CA LEU A 36 -34.73 -12.35 4.63
C LEU A 36 -34.16 -13.76 4.57
N ASP A 37 -35.02 -14.76 4.53
CA ASP A 37 -34.63 -16.10 4.14
C ASP A 37 -33.94 -16.01 2.77
N HIS A 38 -32.69 -16.48 2.65
CA HIS A 38 -32.04 -16.64 1.35
C HIS A 38 -32.92 -17.54 0.49
N PRO A 39 -33.68 -17.02 -0.49
CA PRO A 39 -34.54 -17.87 -1.26
C PRO A 39 -33.63 -18.74 -2.11
N LEU A 40 -33.54 -20.02 -1.77
CA LEU A 40 -32.97 -21.00 -2.67
C LEU A 40 -33.76 -20.89 -3.98
N PRO A 41 -33.09 -20.70 -5.13
CA PRO A 41 -33.78 -20.59 -6.40
C PRO A 41 -34.69 -21.82 -6.55
N PRO A 42 -35.95 -21.65 -6.99
CA PRO A 42 -36.86 -22.77 -7.16
C PRO A 42 -36.19 -23.84 -8.03
N PRO A 43 -36.26 -25.13 -7.64
CA PRO A 43 -35.72 -26.19 -8.47
C PRO A 43 -36.38 -26.14 -9.86
N GLY A 44 -35.56 -26.12 -10.90
CA GLY A 44 -36.02 -25.97 -12.29
C GLY A 44 -36.15 -24.53 -12.79
N LEU A 45 -35.82 -23.49 -12.00
CA LEU A 45 -35.77 -22.11 -12.50
C LEU A 45 -34.80 -22.00 -13.69
N TRP A 46 -33.61 -22.60 -13.58
CA TRP A 46 -32.62 -22.62 -14.66
C TRP A 46 -33.09 -23.41 -15.87
N ASP A 47 -33.69 -24.59 -15.67
CA ASP A 47 -34.27 -25.38 -16.76
C ASP A 47 -35.42 -24.61 -17.45
N SER A 48 -36.18 -23.82 -16.70
CA SER A 48 -37.26 -23.00 -17.24
C SER A 48 -36.76 -21.78 -18.02
N LEU A 49 -35.61 -21.20 -17.62
CA LEU A 49 -34.94 -20.15 -18.37
C LEU A 49 -34.33 -20.70 -19.66
N GLU A 50 -33.73 -21.89 -19.61
CA GLU A 50 -33.17 -22.57 -20.78
C GLU A 50 -34.26 -22.99 -21.77
N ALA A 51 -35.39 -23.50 -21.27
CA ALA A 51 -36.56 -23.79 -22.10
C ALA A 51 -37.21 -22.51 -22.67
N GLN A 52 -37.28 -21.43 -21.91
CA GLN A 52 -37.77 -20.14 -22.42
C GLN A 52 -36.84 -19.53 -23.46
N LEU A 53 -35.52 -19.73 -23.34
CA LEU A 53 -34.55 -19.34 -24.36
C LEU A 53 -34.65 -20.22 -25.62
N ALA A 54 -35.00 -21.50 -25.47
CA ALA A 54 -35.20 -22.41 -26.60
C ALA A 54 -36.54 -22.19 -27.33
N VAL A 55 -37.56 -21.69 -26.63
CA VAL A 55 -38.92 -21.42 -27.15
C VAL A 55 -39.10 -19.96 -27.56
N ALA A 56 -38.25 -19.05 -27.09
CA ALA A 56 -38.19 -17.70 -27.63
C ALA A 56 -37.84 -17.80 -29.11
N ASP A 57 -38.86 -17.61 -29.97
CA ASP A 57 -38.73 -17.34 -31.41
C ASP A 57 -37.98 -16.01 -31.58
N GLY A 58 -36.70 -16.06 -31.27
CA GLY A 58 -35.78 -14.96 -31.18
C GLY A 58 -34.64 -15.24 -32.13
N VAL A 59 -34.91 -14.99 -33.42
CA VAL A 59 -33.92 -14.89 -34.48
C VAL A 59 -33.17 -16.21 -34.76
N SER A 60 -33.67 -17.00 -35.72
CA SER A 60 -32.94 -18.18 -36.20
C SER A 60 -31.56 -17.78 -36.74
N ALA A 61 -30.56 -18.66 -36.60
CA ALA A 61 -29.22 -18.44 -37.17
C ALA A 61 -29.27 -18.16 -38.68
N GLU A 62 -30.26 -18.72 -39.38
CA GLU A 62 -30.54 -18.44 -40.80
C GLU A 62 -31.13 -17.05 -41.03
N SER A 63 -31.95 -16.53 -40.11
CA SER A 63 -32.44 -15.13 -40.17
C SER A 63 -31.36 -14.11 -39.81
N LEU A 64 -30.39 -14.44 -38.93
CA LEU A 64 -29.18 -13.66 -38.69
C LEU A 64 -28.24 -13.66 -39.90
N ALA A 65 -28.13 -14.80 -40.60
CA ALA A 65 -27.31 -14.92 -41.80
C ALA A 65 -27.96 -14.26 -43.03
N ALA A 66 -29.29 -14.21 -43.09
CA ALA A 66 -30.08 -13.57 -44.16
C ALA A 66 -30.36 -12.08 -43.90
N ALA A 67 -30.20 -11.60 -42.66
CA ALA A 67 -30.26 -10.18 -42.36
C ALA A 67 -29.09 -9.47 -43.07
N ALA A 68 -29.41 -8.70 -44.11
CA ALA A 68 -28.44 -7.80 -44.71
C ALA A 68 -27.84 -6.93 -43.60
N PRO A 69 -26.51 -6.84 -43.46
CA PRO A 69 -25.90 -6.04 -42.41
C PRO A 69 -26.46 -4.63 -42.54
N TYR A 70 -27.08 -4.14 -41.47
CA TYR A 70 -27.61 -2.78 -41.42
C TYR A 70 -26.42 -1.85 -41.65
N ARG A 71 -26.28 -1.31 -42.87
CA ARG A 71 -25.12 -0.54 -43.32
C ARG A 71 -25.15 0.86 -42.67
N TRP A 72 -24.69 0.98 -41.43
CA TRP A 72 -24.28 2.28 -40.85
C TRP A 72 -22.94 2.77 -41.44
N THR A 73 -22.41 2.10 -42.47
CA THR A 73 -20.99 2.18 -42.84
C THR A 73 -20.68 2.98 -44.11
N THR A 74 -21.62 3.73 -44.69
CA THR A 74 -21.38 4.51 -45.93
C THR A 74 -21.09 5.99 -45.71
N GLY A 75 -21.02 6.46 -44.46
CA GLY A 75 -20.62 7.84 -44.17
C GLY A 75 -19.09 8.03 -44.24
N PRO A 76 -18.57 9.14 -44.78
CA PRO A 76 -17.13 9.40 -44.89
C PRO A 76 -16.40 9.46 -43.53
N PHE A 77 -17.15 9.55 -42.43
CA PHE A 77 -16.62 9.67 -41.06
C PHE A 77 -16.64 8.36 -40.26
N VAL A 78 -17.25 7.28 -40.77
CA VAL A 78 -17.33 5.99 -40.06
C VAL A 78 -15.98 5.40 -39.64
N PRO A 79 -14.93 5.38 -40.49
CA PRO A 79 -13.62 4.87 -40.06
C PRO A 79 -13.00 5.73 -38.95
N TRP A 80 -13.30 7.03 -38.91
CA TRP A 80 -12.86 7.93 -37.85
C TRP A 80 -13.57 7.66 -36.52
N VAL A 81 -14.89 7.42 -36.56
CA VAL A 81 -15.66 7.09 -35.34
C VAL A 81 -15.23 5.74 -34.76
N LEU A 82 -15.00 4.72 -35.59
CA LEU A 82 -14.52 3.41 -35.13
C LEU A 82 -13.10 3.48 -34.55
N ALA A 83 -12.20 4.26 -35.16
CA ALA A 83 -10.85 4.47 -34.63
C ALA A 83 -10.86 5.19 -33.28
N LEU A 84 -11.74 6.18 -33.09
CA LEU A 84 -11.92 6.86 -31.79
C LEU A 84 -12.53 5.94 -30.74
N ALA A 85 -13.53 5.13 -31.09
CA ALA A 85 -14.10 4.16 -30.15
C ALA A 85 -13.05 3.13 -29.70
N ALA A 86 -12.26 2.61 -30.63
CA ALA A 86 -11.18 1.68 -30.33
C ALA A 86 -10.09 2.32 -29.46
N SER A 87 -9.73 3.59 -29.69
CA SER A 87 -8.73 4.27 -28.87
C SER A 87 -9.22 4.53 -27.44
N VAL A 88 -10.51 4.86 -27.26
CA VAL A 88 -11.11 5.02 -25.93
C VAL A 88 -11.13 3.70 -25.16
N VAL A 89 -11.55 2.60 -25.79
CA VAL A 89 -11.52 1.27 -25.15
C VAL A 89 -10.09 0.85 -24.83
N PHE A 90 -9.13 1.10 -25.72
CA PHE A 90 -7.72 0.78 -25.47
C PHE A 90 -7.16 1.64 -24.33
N ALA A 91 -7.49 2.92 -24.26
CA ALA A 91 -7.07 3.78 -23.16
C ALA A 91 -7.66 3.31 -21.83
N ILE A 92 -8.97 3.03 -21.76
CA ILE A 92 -9.62 2.52 -20.53
C ILE A 92 -9.04 1.17 -20.13
N GLY A 93 -8.84 0.26 -21.08
CA GLY A 93 -8.24 -1.05 -20.85
C GLY A 93 -6.79 -0.94 -20.36
N TRP A 94 -6.00 -0.04 -20.94
CA TRP A 94 -4.62 0.22 -20.54
C TRP A 94 -4.53 0.82 -19.13
N PHE A 95 -5.36 1.83 -18.83
CA PHE A 95 -5.42 2.44 -17.50
C PHE A 95 -5.91 1.44 -16.43
N GLY A 96 -6.93 0.64 -16.73
CA GLY A 96 -7.41 -0.41 -15.84
C GLY A 96 -6.41 -1.54 -15.62
N TYR A 97 -5.65 -1.90 -16.66
CA TYR A 97 -4.58 -2.90 -16.55
C TYR A 97 -3.40 -2.37 -15.72
N GLN A 98 -2.97 -1.13 -15.95
CA GLN A 98 -1.90 -0.52 -15.17
C GLN A 98 -2.29 -0.33 -13.70
N SER A 99 -3.50 0.15 -13.41
CA SER A 99 -3.95 0.31 -12.02
C SER A 99 -4.04 -1.02 -11.28
N ASN A 100 -4.48 -2.09 -11.95
CA ASN A 100 -4.52 -3.43 -11.38
C ASN A 100 -3.10 -3.98 -11.10
N LEU A 101 -2.15 -3.81 -12.03
CA LEU A 101 -0.76 -4.20 -11.79
C LEU A 101 -0.12 -3.45 -10.61
N THR A 102 -0.39 -2.15 -10.48
CA THR A 102 0.10 -1.36 -9.33
C THR A 102 -0.54 -1.82 -8.01
N MET A 103 -1.84 -2.14 -8.03
CA MET A 103 -2.54 -2.65 -6.84
C MET A 103 -1.98 -4.01 -6.40
N LEU A 104 -1.79 -4.95 -7.33
CA LEU A 104 -1.20 -6.27 -7.05
C LEU A 104 0.25 -6.15 -6.54
N GLY A 105 1.04 -5.25 -7.13
CA GLY A 105 2.40 -4.98 -6.67
C GLY A 105 2.44 -4.35 -5.26
N ASN A 106 1.50 -3.46 -4.92
CA ASN A 106 1.43 -2.89 -3.59
C ASN A 106 1.01 -3.91 -2.52
N LEU A 107 0.10 -4.83 -2.86
CA LEU A 107 -0.31 -5.92 -1.95
C LEU A 107 0.85 -6.88 -1.68
N SER A 108 1.66 -7.20 -2.69
CA SER A 108 2.84 -8.06 -2.49
C SER A 108 3.89 -7.36 -1.64
N ILE A 109 4.12 -6.06 -1.81
CA ILE A 109 5.04 -5.29 -0.96
C ILE A 109 4.56 -5.27 0.49
N ALA A 110 3.29 -4.95 0.74
CA ALA A 110 2.74 -4.92 2.10
C ALA A 110 2.90 -6.27 2.80
N THR A 111 2.62 -7.37 2.09
CA THR A 111 2.77 -8.74 2.66
C THR A 111 4.21 -9.06 3.05
N VAL A 112 5.19 -8.68 2.23
CA VAL A 112 6.61 -8.90 2.52
C VAL A 112 7.06 -8.06 3.71
N PHE A 113 6.65 -6.79 3.75
CA PHE A 113 6.99 -5.90 4.86
C PHE A 113 6.29 -6.29 6.17
N ASP A 114 5.07 -6.82 6.12
CA ASP A 114 4.39 -7.41 7.29
C ASP A 114 5.24 -8.53 7.91
N GLN A 115 5.64 -9.50 7.08
CA GLN A 115 6.48 -10.60 7.54
C GLN A 115 7.85 -10.10 8.03
N TYR A 116 8.41 -9.09 7.36
CA TYR A 116 9.65 -8.44 7.78
C TYR A 116 9.53 -7.83 9.17
N PHE A 117 8.48 -7.05 9.45
CA PHE A 117 8.26 -6.40 10.73
C PHE A 117 8.12 -7.41 11.87
N ASP A 118 7.33 -8.47 11.65
CA ASP A 118 7.16 -9.55 12.63
C ASP A 118 8.47 -10.27 12.92
N THR A 119 9.27 -10.52 11.88
CA THR A 119 10.54 -11.25 12.01
C THR A 119 11.61 -10.39 12.66
N LEU A 120 11.69 -9.09 12.36
CA LEU A 120 12.75 -8.18 12.81
C LEU A 120 12.91 -8.16 14.34
N HIS A 121 11.80 -8.27 15.08
CA HIS A 121 11.84 -8.26 16.55
C HIS A 121 12.38 -9.55 17.16
N HIS A 122 12.25 -10.67 16.46
CA HIS A 122 12.61 -11.99 16.98
C HIS A 122 13.97 -12.45 16.44
N ASP A 123 14.21 -12.24 15.15
CA ASP A 123 15.42 -12.61 14.45
C ASP A 123 15.77 -11.54 13.40
N PRO A 124 16.55 -10.52 13.80
CA PRO A 124 16.97 -9.45 12.91
C PRO A 124 17.71 -9.93 11.65
N VAL A 125 18.45 -11.03 11.77
CA VAL A 125 19.24 -11.61 10.68
C VAL A 125 18.31 -12.27 9.67
N ALA A 126 17.37 -13.08 10.13
CA ALA A 126 16.36 -13.69 9.27
C ALA A 126 15.48 -12.64 8.58
N ALA A 127 15.11 -11.57 9.29
CA ALA A 127 14.34 -10.46 8.72
C ALA A 127 15.10 -9.79 7.58
N GLN A 128 16.40 -9.52 7.77
CA GLN A 128 17.22 -8.97 6.69
C GLN A 128 17.31 -9.93 5.51
N GLN A 129 17.58 -11.22 5.75
CA GLN A 129 17.68 -12.22 4.68
C GLN A 129 16.38 -12.33 3.85
N LEU A 130 15.23 -12.17 4.48
CA LEU A 130 13.94 -12.11 3.80
C LEU A 130 13.90 -10.96 2.78
N LEU A 131 14.28 -9.75 3.17
CA LEU A 131 14.30 -8.60 2.25
C LEU A 131 15.34 -8.77 1.13
N LEU A 132 16.52 -9.30 1.45
CA LEU A 132 17.57 -9.50 0.44
C LEU A 132 17.18 -10.56 -0.58
N ALA A 133 16.48 -11.62 -0.15
CA ALA A 133 15.99 -12.66 -1.04
C ALA A 133 14.85 -12.16 -1.95
N GLU A 134 13.90 -11.40 -1.39
CA GLU A 134 12.74 -10.91 -2.13
C GLU A 134 13.07 -9.77 -3.09
N TYR A 135 14.02 -8.91 -2.72
CA TYR A 135 14.32 -7.66 -3.44
C TYR A 135 15.76 -7.60 -4.01
N ASP A 136 16.37 -8.75 -4.30
CA ASP A 136 17.71 -8.87 -4.92
C ASP A 136 18.74 -7.97 -4.21
N GLY A 137 18.78 -8.07 -2.89
CA GLY A 137 19.54 -7.17 -2.04
C GLY A 137 21.04 -7.35 -2.19
N GLN A 138 21.77 -6.24 -2.32
CA GLN A 138 23.22 -6.23 -2.49
C GLN A 138 23.92 -5.49 -1.35
N PRO A 139 24.94 -6.09 -0.71
CA PRO A 139 25.66 -5.42 0.37
C PRO A 139 26.42 -4.22 -0.17
N ILE A 140 26.40 -3.13 0.60
CA ILE A 140 27.11 -1.88 0.29
C ILE A 140 27.83 -1.35 1.53
N ASP A 141 28.90 -0.62 1.30
CA ASP A 141 29.45 0.34 2.27
C ASP A 141 29.03 1.77 1.89
N ALA A 142 29.39 2.74 2.75
CA ALA A 142 28.98 4.13 2.57
C ALA A 142 29.51 4.75 1.26
N GLU A 143 30.71 4.37 0.81
CA GLU A 143 31.31 4.92 -0.41
C GLU A 143 30.69 4.27 -1.67
N ASN A 144 30.49 2.96 -1.65
CA ASN A 144 29.95 2.20 -2.77
C ASN A 144 28.44 2.42 -2.97
N ALA A 145 27.71 2.84 -1.95
CA ALA A 145 26.28 3.12 -2.05
C ALA A 145 25.95 4.12 -3.18
N VAL A 146 26.80 5.13 -3.37
CA VAL A 146 26.64 6.17 -4.41
C VAL A 146 26.55 5.58 -5.81
N HIS A 147 27.26 4.48 -6.08
CA HIS A 147 27.23 3.83 -7.39
C HIS A 147 25.90 3.16 -7.72
N PHE A 148 25.13 2.78 -6.69
CA PHE A 148 23.83 2.15 -6.86
C PHE A 148 22.71 3.18 -6.89
N VAL A 149 22.71 4.13 -5.95
CA VAL A 149 21.56 5.02 -5.75
C VAL A 149 21.79 6.45 -6.24
N GLY A 150 23.02 6.81 -6.62
CA GLY A 150 23.36 8.12 -7.19
C GLY A 150 23.48 9.27 -6.18
N TYR A 151 23.43 8.98 -4.88
CA TYR A 151 23.59 9.94 -3.79
C TYR A 151 24.32 9.30 -2.60
N HIS A 152 24.79 10.11 -1.66
CA HIS A 152 25.39 9.65 -0.40
C HIS A 152 24.26 9.44 0.63
N PRO A 153 23.91 8.19 1.00
CA PRO A 153 22.79 7.97 1.89
C PRO A 153 23.12 8.45 3.31
N ALA A 154 22.28 9.32 3.86
CA ALA A 154 22.41 9.83 5.22
C ALA A 154 22.49 8.69 6.24
N ILE A 155 21.74 7.61 6.03
CA ILE A 155 21.70 6.47 6.95
C ILE A 155 23.00 5.65 6.95
N THR A 156 23.92 5.84 6.01
CA THR A 156 25.24 5.16 6.01
C THR A 156 26.31 5.93 6.78
N ALA A 157 26.07 7.22 7.06
CA ALA A 157 27.05 8.13 7.66
C ALA A 157 27.20 7.98 9.18
N GLY A 158 26.49 7.03 9.79
CA GLY A 158 26.55 6.72 11.23
C GLY A 158 25.24 7.00 11.96
N MET A 159 25.24 6.65 13.24
CA MET A 159 24.08 6.72 14.14
C MET A 159 24.48 7.39 15.46
N PRO A 160 23.50 7.82 16.29
CA PRO A 160 23.77 8.26 17.65
C PRO A 160 24.53 7.20 18.47
N GLU A 161 25.11 7.63 19.60
CA GLU A 161 25.76 6.68 20.51
C GLU A 161 24.78 5.59 20.98
N GLY A 162 25.27 4.36 21.07
CA GLY A 162 24.47 3.19 21.47
C GLY A 162 24.01 2.31 20.31
N TYR A 163 24.13 2.74 19.06
CA TYR A 163 23.84 1.90 17.89
C TYR A 163 25.13 1.37 17.27
N ALA A 164 25.29 0.05 17.25
CA ALA A 164 26.35 -0.61 16.51
C ALA A 164 25.89 -0.92 15.09
N HIS A 165 26.67 -0.49 14.09
CA HIS A 165 26.41 -0.84 12.70
C HIS A 165 26.50 -2.36 12.50
N TYR A 166 25.48 -2.95 11.86
CA TYR A 166 25.47 -4.37 11.51
C TYR A 166 25.73 -4.58 10.02
N SER A 167 24.89 -4.00 9.16
CA SER A 167 25.03 -4.10 7.70
C SER A 167 24.22 -3.03 6.97
N CYS A 168 24.65 -2.68 5.76
CA CYS A 168 23.87 -1.89 4.80
C CYS A 168 23.78 -2.64 3.47
N ASN A 169 22.64 -2.52 2.81
CA ASN A 169 22.36 -3.12 1.52
C ASN A 169 21.56 -2.14 0.65
N VAL A 170 21.61 -2.30 -0.67
CA VAL A 170 20.62 -1.73 -1.58
C VAL A 170 19.63 -2.83 -1.93
N ILE A 171 18.33 -2.53 -1.81
CA ILE A 171 17.23 -3.40 -2.21
C ILE A 171 16.47 -2.78 -3.39
N LYS A 172 16.08 -3.63 -4.36
CA LYS A 172 15.39 -3.21 -5.58
C LYS A 172 13.89 -3.36 -5.40
N LEU A 173 13.20 -2.25 -5.15
CA LEU A 173 11.73 -2.26 -5.05
C LEU A 173 11.12 -1.95 -6.42
N PRO A 174 9.86 -2.36 -6.67
CA PRO A 174 9.17 -2.10 -7.94
C PRO A 174 9.07 -0.63 -8.37
N HIS A 175 9.27 0.30 -7.43
CA HIS A 175 9.10 1.73 -7.63
C HIS A 175 10.35 2.54 -7.25
N GLY A 176 11.53 1.93 -7.27
CA GLY A 176 12.82 2.59 -6.98
C GLY A 176 13.68 1.77 -6.04
N ASP A 177 14.97 2.10 -5.99
CA ASP A 177 15.91 1.43 -5.09
C ASP A 177 15.90 2.10 -3.71
N ALA A 178 16.03 1.29 -2.66
CA ALA A 178 16.14 1.77 -1.29
C ALA A 178 17.46 1.28 -0.67
N VAL A 179 18.10 2.15 0.10
CA VAL A 179 19.19 1.75 0.98
C VAL A 179 18.57 1.23 2.27
N HIS A 180 18.94 0.03 2.69
CA HIS A 180 18.52 -0.59 3.94
C HIS A 180 19.74 -0.79 4.84
N CYS A 181 19.73 -0.19 6.02
CA CYS A 181 20.78 -0.39 7.02
C CYS A 181 20.17 -0.93 8.31
N GLN A 182 20.83 -1.91 8.91
CA GLN A 182 20.45 -2.48 10.19
C GLN A 182 21.50 -2.13 11.24
N TYR A 183 21.01 -1.76 12.42
CA TYR A 183 21.81 -1.40 13.58
C TYR A 183 21.37 -2.21 14.78
N LEU A 184 22.32 -2.60 15.62
CA LEU A 184 22.08 -3.32 16.86
C LEU A 184 22.22 -2.37 18.03
N ARG A 185 21.29 -2.48 18.98
CA ARG A 185 21.36 -1.81 20.27
C ARG A 185 22.13 -2.67 21.28
N PRO A 186 22.52 -2.12 22.45
CA PRO A 186 23.28 -2.87 23.45
C PRO A 186 22.47 -4.01 24.08
N ASP A 187 21.14 -3.91 24.04
CA ASP A 187 20.22 -4.96 24.49
C ASP A 187 20.05 -6.11 23.47
N GLY A 188 20.72 -6.03 22.31
CA GLY A 188 20.66 -7.01 21.22
C GLY A 188 19.46 -6.82 20.29
N SER A 189 18.56 -5.88 20.56
CA SER A 189 17.46 -5.57 19.64
C SER A 189 17.96 -4.80 18.42
N ALA A 190 17.29 -4.99 17.29
CA ALA A 190 17.65 -4.31 16.05
C ALA A 190 16.79 -3.08 15.77
N LEU A 191 17.39 -2.12 15.08
CA LEU A 191 16.75 -1.00 14.43
C LEU A 191 17.07 -1.08 12.95
N ALA A 192 16.04 -1.02 12.11
CA ALA A 192 16.22 -0.96 10.67
C ALA A 192 15.91 0.44 10.15
N LEU A 193 16.77 0.92 9.25
CA LEU A 193 16.62 2.19 8.58
C LEU A 193 16.53 1.94 7.07
N PHE A 194 15.64 2.66 6.43
CA PHE A 194 15.52 2.71 4.98
C PHE A 194 15.64 4.15 4.51
N GLU A 195 16.37 4.36 3.42
CA GLU A 195 16.44 5.63 2.73
C GLU A 195 16.02 5.43 1.27
N HIS A 196 15.01 6.18 0.83
CA HIS A 196 14.34 5.95 -0.44
C HIS A 196 13.78 7.24 -1.04
N ASP A 197 13.44 7.20 -2.33
CA ASP A 197 12.73 8.25 -3.04
C ASP A 197 11.23 8.19 -2.80
N GLY A 198 10.65 9.37 -2.54
CA GLY A 198 9.22 9.53 -2.38
C GLY A 198 8.66 8.86 -1.13
N GLU A 199 7.37 9.06 -0.88
CA GLU A 199 6.70 8.35 0.22
C GLU A 199 6.41 6.90 -0.17
N ARG A 200 6.47 6.00 0.81
CA ARG A 200 6.23 4.55 0.62
C ARG A 200 5.09 4.06 1.51
N PRO A 201 3.85 4.53 1.31
CA PRO A 201 2.73 4.16 2.17
C PRO A 201 2.42 2.66 2.13
N ALA A 202 2.66 2.00 0.99
CA ALA A 202 2.38 0.56 0.82
C ALA A 202 3.18 -0.35 1.77
N TRP A 203 4.33 0.08 2.29
CA TRP A 203 5.14 -0.74 3.21
C TRP A 203 4.42 -1.03 4.52
N PHE A 204 3.50 -0.17 4.92
CA PHE A 204 2.78 -0.31 6.18
C PHE A 204 1.40 -0.96 6.04
N GLY A 205 1.01 -1.33 4.81
CA GLY A 205 -0.32 -1.85 4.51
C GLY A 205 -1.42 -0.89 4.97
N ASP A 206 -2.46 -1.44 5.60
CA ASP A 206 -3.61 -0.69 6.12
C ASP A 206 -3.43 -0.22 7.58
N ARG A 207 -2.21 -0.30 8.14
CA ARG A 207 -1.96 0.08 9.54
C ARG A 207 -2.25 1.57 9.76
N PRO A 208 -2.89 1.92 10.88
CA PRO A 208 -3.13 3.31 11.21
C PRO A 208 -1.79 4.02 11.41
N ALA A 209 -1.74 5.25 10.93
CA ALA A 209 -0.58 6.11 11.09
C ALA A 209 -1.00 7.42 11.75
N THR A 210 -0.19 7.88 12.69
CA THR A 210 -0.36 9.17 13.36
C THR A 210 0.71 10.14 12.88
N GLU A 211 0.32 11.39 12.66
CA GLU A 211 1.28 12.45 12.37
C GLU A 211 1.75 13.09 13.67
N ALA A 212 3.06 13.19 13.82
CA ALA A 212 3.74 13.88 14.91
C ALA A 212 4.68 14.95 14.36
N ILE A 213 4.98 15.96 15.17
CA ILE A 213 5.94 17.00 14.84
C ILE A 213 7.10 16.88 15.83
N HIS A 214 8.31 16.67 15.30
CA HIS A 214 9.55 16.65 16.08
C HIS A 214 10.47 17.77 15.58
N GLY A 215 10.57 18.85 16.36
CA GLY A 215 11.18 20.09 15.89
C GLY A 215 10.37 20.69 14.75
N ASP A 216 11.02 20.92 13.61
CA ASP A 216 10.35 21.37 12.37
C ASP A 216 10.02 20.22 11.41
N THR A 217 10.30 18.98 11.81
CA THR A 217 10.10 17.80 10.96
C THR A 217 8.76 17.15 11.24
N LYS A 218 7.95 17.02 10.18
CA LYS A 218 6.72 16.22 10.19
C LYS A 218 7.08 14.74 10.04
N VAL A 219 6.63 13.95 11.01
CA VAL A 219 6.92 12.51 11.09
C VAL A 219 5.61 11.74 11.08
N LYS A 220 5.52 10.71 10.23
CA LYS A 220 4.40 9.77 10.21
C LYS A 220 4.81 8.52 10.98
N VAL A 221 4.13 8.24 12.08
CA VAL A 221 4.41 7.13 13.00
C VAL A 221 3.37 6.04 12.81
N VAL A 222 3.80 4.78 12.77
CA VAL A 222 2.97 3.59 12.63
C VAL A 222 3.28 2.65 13.80
N ASP A 223 2.24 2.19 14.49
CA ASP A 223 2.38 1.20 15.56
C ASP A 223 2.56 -0.21 14.96
N LEU A 224 3.58 -0.92 15.42
CA LEU A 224 3.95 -2.29 15.05
C LEU A 224 3.87 -3.22 16.28
N ASP A 225 2.76 -3.15 17.01
CA ASP A 225 2.40 -3.89 18.23
C ASP A 225 3.35 -3.70 19.43
N LYS A 226 4.62 -4.07 19.29
CA LYS A 226 5.65 -4.01 20.34
C LYS A 226 6.67 -2.90 20.13
N ARG A 227 6.67 -2.30 18.94
CA ARG A 227 7.60 -1.26 18.50
C ARG A 227 6.85 -0.28 17.62
N VAL A 228 7.53 0.79 17.27
CA VAL A 228 7.04 1.77 16.30
C VAL A 228 7.94 1.81 15.08
N ALA A 229 7.31 2.07 13.94
CA ALA A 229 7.98 2.55 12.75
C ALA A 229 7.63 4.02 12.53
N ALA A 230 8.51 4.74 11.85
CA ALA A 230 8.24 6.11 11.48
C ALA A 230 8.90 6.45 10.15
N THR A 231 8.27 7.34 9.40
CA THR A 231 8.88 7.92 8.21
C THR A 231 8.78 9.43 8.22
N TRP A 232 9.83 10.09 7.73
CA TRP A 232 9.87 11.52 7.53
C TRP A 232 10.71 11.85 6.30
N ARG A 233 10.52 13.08 5.82
CA ARG A 233 11.29 13.62 4.70
C ARG A 233 12.65 14.15 5.19
N GLN A 234 13.71 13.78 4.48
CA GLN A 234 15.09 14.23 4.69
C GLN A 234 15.64 14.79 3.37
N GLY A 235 15.73 16.11 3.23
CA GLY A 235 16.03 16.74 1.94
C GLY A 235 14.98 16.39 0.88
N ASP A 236 15.39 15.78 -0.23
CA ASP A 236 14.49 15.26 -1.28
C ASP A 236 14.19 13.76 -1.16
N ARG A 237 14.66 13.12 -0.08
CA ARG A 237 14.49 11.69 0.21
C ARG A 237 13.60 11.49 1.43
N HIS A 238 13.27 10.24 1.71
CA HIS A 238 12.59 9.86 2.93
C HIS A 238 13.46 8.88 3.71
N ILE A 239 13.49 9.07 5.02
CA ILE A 239 14.01 8.07 5.95
C ILE A 239 12.82 7.34 6.56
N THR A 240 12.93 6.03 6.66
CA THR A 240 11.97 5.17 7.36
C THR A 240 12.72 4.35 8.39
N VAL A 241 12.32 4.49 9.65
CA VAL A 241 12.83 3.73 10.78
C VAL A 241 11.82 2.65 11.14
N VAL A 242 12.28 1.45 11.43
CA VAL A 242 11.46 0.31 11.85
C VAL A 242 12.07 -0.33 13.07
N GLY A 243 11.25 -0.54 14.09
CA GLY A 243 11.65 -1.21 15.33
C GLY A 243 12.19 -0.27 16.41
N ALA A 244 11.83 1.01 16.37
CA ALA A 244 12.07 1.93 17.48
C ALA A 244 11.17 1.56 18.68
N HIS A 245 11.65 1.82 19.89
CA HIS A 245 10.95 1.53 21.14
C HIS A 245 9.69 2.36 21.28
N ASP A 246 9.79 3.65 20.97
CA ASP A 246 8.74 4.63 21.20
C ASP A 246 8.98 5.90 20.36
N ALA A 247 8.04 6.84 20.45
CA ALA A 247 8.10 8.13 19.77
C ALA A 247 9.27 9.02 20.23
N ASN A 248 9.82 8.80 21.43
CA ASN A 248 10.96 9.56 21.92
C ASN A 248 12.26 9.12 21.23
N GLU A 249 12.45 7.82 21.01
CA GLU A 249 13.56 7.32 20.17
C GLU A 249 13.44 7.84 18.73
N ILE A 250 12.22 7.86 18.16
CA ILE A 250 11.97 8.47 16.85
C ILE A 250 12.41 9.92 16.83
N GLY A 251 11.99 10.74 17.81
CA GLY A 251 12.37 12.15 17.88
C GLY A 251 13.89 12.39 17.97
N GLN A 252 14.62 11.54 18.71
CA GLN A 252 16.08 11.61 18.79
C GLN A 252 16.73 11.33 17.42
N LEU A 253 16.25 10.31 16.71
CA LEU A 253 16.74 9.97 15.38
C LEU A 253 16.43 11.09 14.38
N THR A 254 15.21 11.64 14.41
CA THR A 254 14.82 12.76 13.54
C THR A 254 15.72 13.98 13.77
N GLY A 255 16.02 14.31 15.03
CA GLY A 255 16.95 15.39 15.38
C GLY A 255 18.36 15.13 14.86
N TRP A 256 18.90 13.93 15.10
CA TRP A 256 20.23 13.53 14.64
C TRP A 256 20.42 13.66 13.13
N PHE A 257 19.47 13.16 12.33
CA PHE A 257 19.55 13.26 10.88
C PHE A 257 19.27 14.69 10.38
N GLY A 258 18.46 15.46 11.10
CA GLY A 258 18.21 16.88 10.84
C GLY A 258 19.48 17.73 10.95
N GLU A 259 20.19 17.64 12.08
CA GLU A 259 21.44 18.38 12.32
C GLU A 259 22.53 18.06 11.29
N ARG A 260 22.61 16.79 10.88
CA ARG A 260 23.63 16.36 9.91
C ARG A 260 23.34 16.81 8.49
N ALA A 261 22.07 16.97 8.11
CA ALA A 261 21.76 17.55 6.82
C ALA A 261 22.13 19.03 6.75
N SER A 262 21.90 19.80 7.82
CA SER A 262 22.35 21.20 7.85
C SER A 262 23.86 21.36 7.71
N LEU A 263 24.65 20.41 8.23
CA LEU A 263 26.11 20.43 8.11
C LEU A 263 26.63 20.06 6.72
N LEU A 264 25.81 19.45 5.85
CA LEU A 264 26.18 19.11 4.48
C LEU A 264 25.80 20.21 3.48
N ASP A 265 24.91 21.13 3.88
CA ASP A 265 24.47 22.27 3.08
C ASP A 265 25.32 23.54 3.31
N GLU A 266 26.22 23.54 4.29
CA GLU A 266 27.23 24.60 4.57
C GLU A 266 28.59 24.34 3.92
#